data_AF-A0A842S0M6-F1
#
_entry.id   AF-A0A842S0M6-F1
#
_cell.length_a   1.000
_cell.length_b   1.000
_cell.length_c   1.000
_cell.angle_alpha   90.00
_cell.angle_beta   90.00
_cell.angle_gamma   90.00
#
_symmetry.space_group_name_H-M   'P 1'
#
loop_
_entity.id
_entity.type
_entity.pdbx_description
1 polymer ?
#
loop_
_entity_poly.entity_id
_entity_poly.type
_entity_poly.pdbx_seq_one_letter_code
_entity_poly.pdbx_strand_id
1 'polypeptide(L)' 'MEKYFVISNSDGDTTIREYTKQALLEAIEDNEFGDSEFIGSLDSYDADTNYWGENIMIIKGEIVSPEPIEQVVKYNIK' A
#
# COMPACT_ATOMS: atom_id res chain seq x y z
N MET A 1 -5.70 -7.32 15.30
CA MET A 1 -4.29 -6.97 15.59
C MET A 1 -3.92 -5.89 14.59
N GLU A 2 -3.35 -4.76 15.00
CA GLU A 2 -3.07 -3.66 14.05
C GLU A 2 -1.99 -4.09 13.06
N LYS A 3 -2.31 -3.98 11.76
CA LYS A 3 -1.40 -4.25 10.65
C LYS A 3 -1.04 -2.97 9.93
N TYR A 4 0.18 -2.95 9.44
CA TYR A 4 0.74 -1.87 8.65
C TYR A 4 1.29 -2.44 7.35
N PHE A 5 1.12 -1.70 6.27
CA PHE A 5 1.64 -2.08 4.96
C PHE A 5 2.57 -0.98 4.49
N VAL A 6 3.80 -1.34 4.15
CA VAL A 6 4.77 -0.44 3.54
C VAL A 6 4.77 -0.71 2.05
N ILE A 7 4.47 0.32 1.28
CA ILE A 7 4.55 0.32 -0.18
C ILE A 7 5.79 1.12 -0.57
N SER A 8 6.68 0.50 -1.33
CA SER A 8 7.91 1.12 -1.82
C SER A 8 8.18 0.69 -3.26
N ASN A 9 8.92 1.52 -3.98
CA ASN A 9 9.52 1.15 -5.27
C ASN A 9 11.04 1.08 -5.09
N SER A 10 11.65 0.01 -5.57
CA SER A 10 13.10 -0.16 -5.59
C SER A 10 13.48 -0.78 -6.92
N ASP A 11 14.41 -0.16 -7.64
CA ASP A 11 14.90 -0.63 -8.95
C ASP A 11 13.78 -0.92 -9.98
N GLY A 12 12.67 -0.19 -9.90
CA GLY A 12 11.51 -0.35 -10.79
C GLY A 12 10.51 -1.43 -10.36
N ASP A 13 10.77 -2.13 -9.25
CA ASP A 13 9.84 -3.10 -8.68
C ASP A 13 9.09 -2.51 -7.47
N THR A 14 7.77 -2.52 -7.57
CA THR A 14 6.88 -2.13 -6.48
C THR A 14 6.69 -3.29 -5.52
N THR A 15 7.01 -3.05 -4.25
CA THR A 15 6.83 -4.04 -3.19
C THR A 15 5.82 -3.57 -2.15
N ILE A 16 5.08 -4.53 -1.60
CA ILE A 16 4.17 -4.33 -0.48
C ILE A 16 4.59 -5.30 0.62
N ARG A 17 4.98 -4.79 1.78
CA ARG A 17 5.38 -5.59 2.94
C ARG A 17 4.44 -5.36 4.12
N GLU A 18 4.01 -6.45 4.75
CA GLU A 18 3.16 -6.41 5.95
C GLU A 18 4.02 -6.37 7.22
N TYR A 19 3.66 -5.50 8.17
CA TYR A 19 4.28 -5.37 9.47
C TYR A 19 3.25 -5.36 10.60
N THR A 20 3.67 -5.84 11.76
CA THR A 20 3.04 -5.44 13.03
C THR A 20 3.55 -4.06 13.43
N LYS A 21 2.86 -3.37 14.35
CA LYS A 21 3.33 -2.07 14.87
C LYS A 21 4.78 -2.13 15.39
N GLN A 22 5.12 -3.17 16.15
CA GLN A 22 6.46 -3.30 16.73
C GLN A 22 7.51 -3.54 15.65
N ALA A 23 7.25 -4.48 14.73
CA ALA A 23 8.18 -4.78 13.64
C ALA A 23 8.41 -3.58 12.72
N LEU A 24 7.37 -2.76 12.48
CA LEU A 24 7.51 -1.53 11.69
C LEU A 24 8.42 -0.51 12.39
N LEU A 25 8.27 -0.34 13.71
CA LEU A 25 9.11 0.58 14.48
C LEU A 25 10.57 0.12 14.48
N GLU A 26 10.80 -1.19 14.67
CA GLU A 26 12.14 -1.79 14.58
C GLU A 26 12.75 -1.58 13.18
N ALA A 27 11.99 -1.79 12.09
CA ALA A 27 12.45 -1.54 10.72
C ALA A 27 12.84 -0.06 10.47
N ILE A 28 12.09 0.88 11.04
CA ILE A 28 12.41 2.32 10.94
C ILE A 28 13.67 2.64 11.74
N GLU A 29 13.83 2.08 12.94
CA GLU A 29 15.02 2.25 13.78
C GLU A 29 16.28 1.67 13.13
N ASP A 30 16.15 0.54 12.42
CA ASP A 30 17.22 -0.13 11.69
C ASP A 30 17.55 0.55 10.34
N ASN A 31 16.87 1.65 10.00
CA ASN A 31 17.00 2.34 8.72
C ASN A 31 16.77 1.43 7.51
N GLU A 32 15.84 0.47 7.62
CA GLU A 32 15.57 -0.54 6.57
C GLU A 32 15.19 0.11 5.23
N PHE A 33 14.54 1.28 5.30
CA PHE A 33 14.05 2.01 4.13
C PHE A 33 15.03 3.10 3.63
N GLY A 34 16.22 3.24 4.22
CA GLY A 34 17.18 4.29 3.83
C GLY A 34 16.67 5.73 4.07
N ASP A 35 17.24 6.69 3.34
CA ASP A 35 16.90 8.13 3.44
C ASP A 35 15.57 8.50 2.75
N SER A 36 14.57 7.61 2.86
CA SER A 36 13.25 7.75 2.22
C SER A 36 12.36 8.74 2.96
N GLU A 37 11.63 9.60 2.22
CA GLU A 37 10.54 10.36 2.81
C GLU A 37 9.25 9.54 2.87
N PHE A 38 8.40 9.84 3.85
CA PHE A 38 7.10 9.18 4.00
C PHE A 38 6.00 9.94 3.28
N ILE A 39 5.39 9.30 2.29
CA ILE A 39 4.22 9.80 1.57
C ILE A 39 3.00 9.73 2.48
N GLY A 40 2.48 10.89 2.87
CA GLY A 40 1.28 11.00 3.70
C GLY A 40 -0.04 10.90 2.93
N SER A 41 -0.05 11.30 1.65
CA SER A 41 -1.22 11.16 0.77
C SER A 41 -0.81 11.06 -0.70
N LEU A 42 -1.62 10.35 -1.49
CA LEU A 42 -1.46 10.28 -2.94
C LEU A 42 -1.93 11.55 -3.65
N ASP A 43 -2.65 12.46 -2.99
CA ASP A 43 -3.06 13.72 -3.63
C ASP A 43 -1.86 14.62 -3.98
N SER A 44 -0.74 14.44 -3.27
CA SER A 44 0.50 15.19 -3.49
C SER A 44 1.50 14.45 -4.40
N TYR A 45 1.18 13.22 -4.80
CA TYR A 45 2.08 12.32 -5.51
C TYR A 45 1.38 11.68 -6.72
N ASP A 46 2.16 11.12 -7.65
CA ASP A 46 1.56 10.29 -8.70
C ASP A 46 0.97 9.01 -8.08
N ALA A 47 -0.03 8.41 -8.71
CA ALA A 47 -0.53 7.10 -8.28
C ALA A 47 0.42 5.95 -8.70
N ASP A 48 1.21 6.17 -9.75
CA ASP A 48 2.22 5.22 -10.20
C ASP A 48 3.49 5.36 -9.34
N THR A 49 3.78 4.28 -8.62
CA THR A 49 4.91 4.14 -7.71
C THR A 49 6.28 4.37 -8.37
N ASN A 50 6.39 4.24 -9.69
CA ASN A 50 7.63 4.53 -10.41
C ASN A 50 8.03 6.02 -10.34
N TYR A 51 7.10 6.91 -10.02
CA TYR A 51 7.36 8.34 -9.88
C TYR A 51 7.56 8.79 -8.43
N TRP A 52 7.57 7.85 -7.47
CA TRP A 52 7.73 8.19 -6.05
C TRP A 52 9.20 8.44 -5.69
N GLY A 53 10.14 8.08 -6.56
CA GLY A 53 11.56 8.05 -6.23
C GLY A 53 11.82 6.98 -5.18
N GLU A 54 12.56 7.33 -4.14
CA GLU A 54 12.84 6.44 -3.00
C GLU A 54 11.74 6.53 -1.92
N ASN A 55 10.74 7.40 -2.08
CA ASN A 55 9.74 7.64 -1.05
C ASN A 55 8.81 6.43 -0.85
N ILE A 56 8.39 6.24 0.40
CA ILE A 56 7.56 5.10 0.81
C ILE A 56 6.24 5.54 1.40
N MET A 57 5.20 4.72 1.23
CA MET A 57 3.90 4.94 1.84
C MET A 57 3.62 3.89 2.91
N ILE A 58 3.15 4.33 4.09
CA ILE A 58 2.74 3.43 5.17
C ILE A 58 1.23 3.52 5.35
N ILE A 59 0.55 2.40 5.18
CA ILE A 59 -0.90 2.29 5.35
C ILE A 59 -1.19 1.47 6.61
N LYS A 60 -1.91 2.06 7.56
CA LYS A 60 -2.51 1.33 8.68
C LYS A 60 -3.87 0.78 8.25
N GLY A 61 -4.06 -0.53 8.27
CA GLY A 61 -5.34 -1.11 7.87
C GLY A 61 -5.31 -2.62 7.70
N GLU A 62 -6.31 -3.15 6.98
CA GLU A 62 -6.41 -4.56 6.61
C GLU A 62 -6.57 -4.66 5.09
N ILE A 63 -5.80 -5.52 4.43
CA ILE A 63 -6.04 -5.86 3.02
C ILE A 63 -7.23 -6.81 2.97
N VAL A 64 -8.28 -6.39 2.30
CA VAL A 64 -9.50 -7.18 2.09
C VAL A 64 -9.62 -7.54 0.62
N SER A 65 -9.89 -8.81 0.32
CA SER A 65 -10.32 -9.19 -1.02
C SER A 65 -11.82 -8.92 -1.13
N PRO A 66 -12.29 -8.16 -2.13
CA PRO A 66 -13.71 -8.01 -2.35
C PRO A 66 -14.33 -9.38 -2.64
N GLU A 67 -15.50 -9.63 -2.06
CA GLU A 67 -16.29 -10.81 -2.40
C GLU A 67 -16.98 -10.56 -3.75
N PRO A 68 -16.82 -11.45 -4.75
CA PRO A 68 -17.52 -11.31 -6.01
C PRO A 68 -19.02 -11.50 -5.79
N ILE A 69 -19.82 -10.49 -6.13
CA ILE A 69 -21.29 -10.57 -6.10
C ILE A 69 -21.77 -10.90 -7.51
N GLU A 70 -22.47 -12.03 -7.68
CA GLU A 70 -23.11 -12.38 -8.94
C GLU A 70 -24.36 -11.52 -9.17
N GLN A 71 -24.26 -10.49 -10.00
CA GLN A 71 -25.40 -9.63 -10.34
C GLN A 71 -26.13 -10.15 -11.58
N VAL A 72 -27.20 -10.94 -11.40
CA VAL A 72 -28.08 -11.36 -12.50
C VAL A 72 -29.10 -10.25 -12.79
N VAL A 73 -28.81 -9.37 -13.75
CA VAL A 73 -29.79 -8.41 -14.25
C VAL A 73 -30.68 -9.08 -15.30
N LYS A 74 -31.92 -9.43 -14.93
CA LYS A 74 -32.93 -9.90 -15.90
C LYS A 74 -33.62 -8.71 -16.56
N TYR A 75 -33.46 -8.60 -17.87
CA TYR A 75 -34.23 -7.67 -18.70
C TYR A 75 -35.43 -8.40 -19.31
N ASN A 76 -36.61 -7.78 -19.23
CA ASN A 76 -37.80 -8.23 -19.95
C ASN A 76 -37.95 -7.35 -21.19
N ILE A 77 -37.61 -7.89 -22.36
CA ILE A 77 -37.84 -7.20 -23.62
C ILE A 77 -39.30 -7.47 -23.99
N LYS A 78 -40.11 -6.40 -24.02
CA LYS A 78 -41.46 -6.43 -24.59
C LYS A 78 -41.41 -6.11 -26.07
#